data_AF-A0A535HGS8-F1
#
_entry.id   AF-A0A535HGS8-F1
#
_cell.length_a   1.000
_cell.length_b   1.000
_cell.length_c   1.000
_cell.angle_alpha   90.00
_cell.angle_beta   90.00
_cell.angle_gamma   90.00
#
_symmetry.space_group_name_H-M   'P 1'
#
loop_
_entity.id
_entity.type
_entity.pdbx_description
1 polymer ?
#
loop_
_entity_poly.entity_id
_entity_poly.type
_entity_poly.pdbx_seq_one_letter_code
_entity_poly.pdbx_strand_id
1 'polypeptide(L)'
;MKHALLRIGAVGVVSSLTAAVLLGVGRLILVGDLGVAFPSVSQASVSASPSGNPAVPPAVLSDIATPNPSPTSPEPSPTPTAAPTQPPLALTAFRFGGRGYVGVVVSDLDRSFDAPFAGTVEVRTYQFIDGEVRLGSNVPSLAFYPYISIVGADRKITYRPGTLGSVTELLARDGARVAAGDRLFHLVAPGRSSWTTFYNSSAPYDVVVSLQAIPSGRDLDATIYL
;
A
#
# COMPACT_ATOMS: atom_id res chain seq x y z
N MET A 1 16.32 68.23 -14.78
CA MET A 1 14.91 67.83 -14.94
C MET A 1 14.78 66.51 -14.19
N LYS A 2 14.63 66.48 -12.86
CA LYS A 2 13.51 66.93 -12.00
C LYS A 2 12.23 66.11 -12.24
N HIS A 3 11.78 65.49 -11.14
CA HIS A 3 10.51 64.75 -10.88
C HIS A 3 10.60 63.23 -11.11
N ALA A 4 10.93 62.44 -10.07
CA ALA A 4 10.10 62.01 -8.92
C ALA A 4 9.19 60.83 -9.32
N LEU A 5 9.38 59.60 -8.80
CA LEU A 5 8.98 59.17 -7.45
C LEU A 5 7.52 59.56 -7.16
N LEU A 6 6.57 58.64 -7.40
CA LEU A 6 5.20 58.52 -6.85
C LEU A 6 4.48 57.44 -7.71
N ARG A 7 3.86 56.36 -7.23
CA ARG A 7 3.14 56.16 -5.97
C ARG A 7 3.24 54.71 -5.46
N ILE A 8 3.66 54.62 -4.21
CA ILE A 8 3.24 53.64 -3.21
C ILE A 8 1.83 54.03 -2.73
N GLY A 9 0.97 53.05 -2.40
CA GLY A 9 -0.30 53.21 -1.65
C GLY A 9 -1.54 52.84 -2.48
N ALA A 10 -2.38 51.86 -2.13
CA ALA A 10 -2.84 51.35 -0.83
C ALA A 10 -2.74 49.80 -0.75
N VAL A 11 -2.50 49.05 0.33
CA VAL A 11 -2.67 49.10 1.80
C VAL A 11 -4.11 49.04 2.34
N GLY A 12 -4.44 47.88 2.95
CA GLY A 12 -5.48 47.63 3.97
C GLY A 12 -6.86 47.36 3.38
N VAL A 13 -7.60 46.30 3.68
CA VAL A 13 -7.98 45.65 4.96
C VAL A 13 -8.64 44.32 4.53
N VAL A 14 -8.28 43.12 5.00
CA VAL A 14 -8.80 42.43 6.19
C VAL A 14 -7.87 41.23 6.47
N SER A 15 -7.18 41.27 7.60
CA SER A 15 -6.49 40.14 8.20
C SER A 15 -6.88 40.14 9.67
N SER A 16 -7.99 39.47 10.03
CA SER A 16 -8.34 39.07 11.40
C SER A 16 -9.78 38.51 11.48
N LEU A 17 -9.92 37.19 11.51
CA LEU A 17 -10.99 36.34 12.10
C LEU A 17 -10.85 34.96 11.40
N THR A 18 -10.56 33.81 12.00
CA THR A 18 -10.86 33.34 13.36
C THR A 18 -9.92 32.17 13.68
N ALA A 19 -8.87 32.42 14.44
CA ALA A 19 -8.18 31.40 15.22
C ALA A 19 -8.90 31.31 16.57
N ALA A 20 -10.00 30.55 16.64
CA ALA A 20 -10.69 30.19 17.89
C ALA A 20 -11.81 29.18 17.65
N VAL A 21 -11.51 27.91 17.34
CA VAL A 21 -12.36 26.77 17.73
C VAL A 21 -11.47 25.52 17.91
N LEU A 22 -10.54 25.59 18.86
CA LEU A 22 -9.98 24.43 19.53
C LEU A 22 -10.17 24.71 21.02
N LEU A 23 -10.90 23.81 21.69
CA LEU A 23 -11.28 23.81 23.12
C LEU A 23 -12.63 24.47 23.43
N GLY A 24 -13.66 23.64 23.65
CA GLY A 24 -14.82 24.05 24.44
C GLY A 24 -16.08 23.23 24.21
N VAL A 25 -16.35 22.33 25.16
CA VAL A 25 -17.68 21.77 25.50
C VAL A 25 -18.21 20.75 24.47
N GLY A 26 -18.33 19.46 24.79
CA GLY A 26 -18.99 18.92 25.98
C GLY A 26 -20.30 18.29 25.52
N ARG A 27 -20.47 17.01 25.85
CA ARG A 27 -21.62 16.17 25.52
C ARG A 27 -22.97 16.89 25.66
N LEU A 28 -23.86 16.66 24.70
CA LEU A 28 -25.26 16.37 25.02
C LEU A 28 -25.89 15.43 23.99
N ILE A 29 -26.54 14.40 24.51
CA ILE A 29 -27.33 13.37 23.85
C ILE A 29 -28.74 13.92 23.61
N LEU A 30 -29.31 13.69 22.42
CA LEU A 30 -30.76 13.50 22.20
C LEU A 30 -30.97 12.85 20.82
N VAL A 31 -31.13 11.53 20.72
CA VAL A 31 -32.40 10.78 20.67
C VAL A 31 -33.36 11.31 19.59
N GLY A 32 -33.47 10.52 18.52
CA GLY A 32 -34.41 10.67 17.42
C GLY A 32 -34.50 9.35 16.66
N ASP A 33 -35.35 8.48 17.19
CA ASP A 33 -35.73 7.14 16.74
C ASP A 33 -36.43 7.17 15.36
N LEU A 34 -35.99 6.31 14.43
CA LEU A 34 -36.78 5.87 13.28
C LEU A 34 -36.20 4.54 12.79
N GLY A 35 -36.86 3.48 13.25
CA GLY A 35 -36.44 2.10 13.10
C GLY A 35 -36.42 1.57 11.67
N VAL A 36 -35.43 0.71 11.43
CA VAL A 36 -35.54 -0.43 10.52
C VAL A 36 -34.86 -1.60 11.23
N ALA A 37 -35.64 -2.65 11.47
CA ALA A 37 -35.24 -3.85 12.20
C ALA A 37 -34.38 -4.78 11.33
N PHE A 38 -33.32 -5.35 11.91
CA PHE A 38 -32.65 -6.54 11.40
C PHE A 38 -32.45 -7.56 12.54
N PRO A 39 -32.56 -8.87 12.25
CA PRO A 39 -32.71 -9.90 13.28
C PRO A 39 -31.43 -10.14 14.10
N SER A 40 -31.67 -10.32 15.41
CA SER A 40 -30.68 -10.59 16.46
C SER A 40 -30.18 -12.04 16.42
N VAL A 41 -28.86 -12.20 16.59
CA VAL A 41 -28.20 -13.50 16.82
C VAL A 41 -28.32 -13.82 18.32
N SER A 42 -29.05 -14.88 18.67
CA SER A 42 -29.10 -15.39 20.05
C SER A 42 -27.81 -16.15 20.40
N GLN A 43 -27.06 -15.64 21.36
CA GLN A 43 -26.00 -16.38 22.05
C GLN A 43 -26.48 -16.68 23.48
N ALA A 44 -26.77 -17.94 23.77
CA ALA A 44 -27.11 -18.40 25.11
C ALA A 44 -25.84 -18.51 25.96
N SER A 45 -25.89 -17.89 27.15
CA SER A 45 -24.91 -18.03 28.23
C SER A 45 -25.51 -18.93 29.29
N VAL A 46 -24.76 -19.89 29.85
CA VAL A 46 -24.98 -20.34 31.23
C VAL A 46 -23.64 -20.61 31.92
N SER A 47 -23.52 -19.99 33.08
CA SER A 47 -22.44 -20.04 34.07
C SER A 47 -22.68 -21.16 35.09
N ALA A 48 -21.61 -21.76 35.63
CA ALA A 48 -21.37 -22.01 37.07
C ALA A 48 -20.45 -23.23 37.34
N SER A 49 -19.35 -22.99 38.05
CA SER A 49 -18.68 -23.92 38.98
C SER A 49 -19.40 -23.85 40.36
N PRO A 50 -19.25 -24.78 41.35
CA PRO A 50 -17.98 -25.42 41.77
C PRO A 50 -18.01 -26.84 42.42
N SER A 51 -16.79 -27.39 42.60
CA SER A 51 -16.26 -28.18 43.74
C SER A 51 -16.92 -29.48 44.23
N GLY A 52 -16.14 -30.58 44.23
CA GLY A 52 -16.35 -31.76 45.10
C GLY A 52 -15.64 -33.04 44.64
N ASN A 53 -14.56 -33.43 45.32
CA ASN A 53 -13.89 -34.75 45.29
C ASN A 53 -14.04 -35.37 46.71
N PRO A 54 -13.75 -36.67 47.03
CA PRO A 54 -13.51 -37.91 46.28
C PRO A 54 -14.39 -39.12 46.74
N ALA A 55 -14.31 -40.29 46.08
CA ALA A 55 -14.02 -41.62 46.73
C ALA A 55 -14.34 -42.88 45.88
N VAL A 56 -13.25 -43.58 45.49
CA VAL A 56 -12.93 -45.04 45.59
C VAL A 56 -13.75 -46.13 44.82
N PRO A 57 -13.07 -47.16 44.20
CA PRO A 57 -13.62 -48.14 43.23
C PRO A 57 -13.90 -49.53 43.88
N PRO A 58 -14.23 -50.64 43.15
CA PRO A 58 -13.18 -51.49 42.52
C PRO A 58 -13.58 -52.41 41.32
N ALA A 59 -12.51 -52.98 40.73
CA ALA A 59 -12.34 -54.34 40.15
C ALA A 59 -13.10 -54.77 38.88
N VAL A 60 -12.35 -55.12 37.81
CA VAL A 60 -11.93 -56.51 37.52
C VAL A 60 -10.84 -56.57 36.43
N LEU A 61 -9.85 -57.45 36.64
CA LEU A 61 -8.84 -57.89 35.65
C LEU A 61 -9.49 -58.72 34.53
N SER A 62 -8.97 -58.61 33.30
CA SER A 62 -8.66 -59.77 32.45
C SER A 62 -7.75 -59.39 31.27
N ASP A 63 -6.69 -60.18 31.12
CA ASP A 63 -5.71 -60.25 30.02
C ASP A 63 -6.34 -60.37 28.61
N ILE A 64 -5.66 -59.83 27.58
CA ILE A 64 -5.48 -60.46 26.26
C ILE A 64 -4.44 -59.68 25.41
N ALA A 65 -3.66 -60.45 24.65
CA ALA A 65 -2.41 -60.11 23.97
C ALA A 65 -2.50 -59.15 22.74
N THR A 66 -1.33 -58.59 22.43
CA THR A 66 -0.91 -57.63 21.39
C THR A 66 -1.32 -57.98 19.94
N PRO A 67 -1.37 -56.98 19.04
CA PRO A 67 -0.33 -56.99 17.99
C PRO A 67 0.39 -55.64 17.82
N ASN A 68 1.68 -55.77 17.52
CA ASN A 68 2.68 -54.73 17.28
C ASN A 68 2.43 -54.01 15.93
N PRO A 69 2.28 -52.67 15.85
CA PRO A 69 2.24 -51.97 14.57
C PRO A 69 3.64 -51.82 13.98
N SER A 70 3.83 -52.31 12.75
CA SER A 70 5.05 -52.12 11.95
C SER A 70 5.22 -50.63 11.57
N PRO A 71 6.45 -50.07 11.59
CA PRO A 71 6.68 -48.69 11.17
C PRO A 71 6.61 -48.57 9.64
N THR A 72 5.64 -47.83 9.13
CA THR A 72 5.53 -47.48 7.71
C THR A 72 6.63 -46.48 7.34
N SER A 73 7.37 -46.77 6.26
CA SER A 73 8.42 -45.91 5.70
C SER A 73 7.86 -44.52 5.31
N PRO A 74 8.57 -43.41 5.57
CA PRO A 74 8.14 -42.09 5.12
C PRO A 74 8.25 -41.99 3.58
N GLU A 75 7.18 -41.49 2.97
CA GLU A 75 7.09 -41.17 1.54
C GLU A 75 8.10 -40.08 1.16
N PRO A 76 8.84 -40.20 0.03
CA PRO A 76 9.78 -39.18 -0.38
C PRO A 76 9.04 -37.88 -0.71
N SER A 77 9.37 -36.81 0.01
CA SER A 77 8.83 -35.47 -0.21
C SER A 77 9.16 -35.00 -1.64
N PRO A 78 8.18 -34.39 -2.37
CA PRO A 78 8.43 -33.92 -3.73
C PRO A 78 9.55 -32.88 -3.73
N THR A 79 10.53 -33.10 -4.60
CA THR A 79 11.61 -32.12 -4.83
C THR A 79 10.98 -30.83 -5.38
N PRO A 80 11.24 -29.65 -4.78
CA PRO A 80 10.68 -28.42 -5.29
C PRO A 80 11.22 -28.14 -6.70
N THR A 81 10.33 -28.13 -7.69
CA THR A 81 10.62 -27.63 -9.03
C THR A 81 11.09 -26.17 -8.90
N ALA A 82 12.30 -25.89 -9.37
CA ALA A 82 12.84 -24.53 -9.36
C ALA A 82 11.88 -23.60 -10.13
N ALA A 83 11.42 -22.56 -9.46
CA ALA A 83 10.56 -21.56 -10.08
C ALA A 83 11.32 -20.87 -11.23
N PRO A 84 10.63 -20.50 -12.33
CA PRO A 84 11.26 -19.77 -13.43
C PRO A 84 11.93 -18.50 -12.91
N THR A 85 13.22 -18.34 -13.21
CA THR A 85 14.00 -17.17 -12.83
C THR A 85 13.66 -16.02 -13.77
N GLN A 86 13.09 -14.94 -13.23
CA GLN A 86 12.75 -13.77 -14.01
C GLN A 86 14.03 -13.03 -14.43
N PRO A 87 14.13 -12.52 -15.67
CA PRO A 87 15.29 -11.78 -16.12
C PRO A 87 15.63 -10.59 -15.21
N PRO A 88 16.92 -10.25 -15.07
CA PRO A 88 17.35 -9.15 -14.22
C PRO A 88 16.86 -7.80 -14.78
N LEU A 89 16.50 -6.89 -13.88
CA LEU A 89 16.11 -5.52 -14.23
C LEU A 89 17.34 -4.68 -14.56
N ALA A 90 17.23 -3.81 -15.58
CA ALA A 90 18.22 -2.77 -15.83
C ALA A 90 17.89 -1.56 -14.96
N LEU A 91 18.75 -1.30 -13.96
CA LEU A 91 18.55 -0.25 -12.96
C LEU A 91 19.51 0.92 -13.17
N THR A 92 19.02 2.15 -13.02
CA THR A 92 19.84 3.37 -13.05
C THR A 92 19.46 4.29 -11.90
N ALA A 93 20.38 4.52 -10.97
CA ALA A 93 20.19 5.49 -9.90
C ALA A 93 20.36 6.92 -10.44
N PHE A 94 19.45 7.83 -10.06
CA PHE A 94 19.55 9.24 -10.45
C PHE A 94 18.97 10.16 -9.37
N ARG A 95 19.24 11.46 -9.51
CA ARG A 95 18.78 12.52 -8.59
C ARG A 95 17.93 13.53 -9.35
N PHE A 96 16.84 13.99 -8.75
CA PHE A 96 15.99 15.06 -9.31
C PHE A 96 15.31 15.83 -8.19
N GLY A 97 15.27 17.16 -8.26
CA GLY A 97 14.62 17.99 -7.24
C GLY A 97 15.14 17.74 -5.82
N GLY A 98 16.44 17.44 -5.67
CA GLY A 98 17.05 17.09 -4.38
C GLY A 98 16.74 15.68 -3.86
N ARG A 99 15.97 14.86 -4.60
CA ARG A 99 15.57 13.49 -4.20
C ARG A 99 16.24 12.40 -5.02
N GLY A 100 16.44 11.24 -4.40
CA GLY A 100 16.96 10.02 -5.01
C GLY A 100 15.88 9.15 -5.64
N TYR A 101 16.18 8.63 -6.82
CA TYR A 101 15.30 7.76 -7.61
C TYR A 101 16.09 6.63 -8.25
N VAL A 102 15.37 5.57 -8.61
CA VAL A 102 15.86 4.48 -9.45
C VAL A 102 14.97 4.40 -10.68
N GLY A 103 15.56 4.54 -11.85
CA GLY A 103 14.93 4.25 -13.12
C GLY A 103 15.08 2.77 -13.45
N VAL A 104 13.99 2.15 -13.87
CA VAL A 104 13.92 0.74 -14.25
C VAL A 104 13.58 0.65 -15.73
N VAL A 105 14.37 -0.12 -16.47
CA VAL A 105 14.05 -0.54 -17.84
C VAL A 105 13.70 -2.03 -17.80
N VAL A 106 12.53 -2.36 -18.32
CA VAL A 106 11.95 -3.70 -18.28
C VAL A 106 12.05 -4.32 -19.66
N SER A 107 12.71 -5.48 -19.75
CA SER A 107 12.89 -6.20 -21.02
C SER A 107 11.72 -7.14 -21.35
N ASP A 108 11.00 -7.61 -20.33
CA ASP A 108 9.90 -8.57 -20.48
C ASP A 108 8.54 -7.88 -20.30
N LEU A 109 7.70 -8.00 -21.31
CA LEU A 109 6.28 -7.68 -21.18
C LEU A 109 5.64 -8.68 -20.20
N ASP A 110 4.67 -8.22 -19.41
CA ASP A 110 4.05 -8.96 -18.30
C ASP A 110 4.88 -9.05 -17.00
N ARG A 111 5.93 -8.20 -16.87
CA ARG A 111 6.66 -8.05 -15.59
C ARG A 111 5.70 -7.58 -14.49
N SER A 112 5.55 -8.39 -13.45
CA SER A 112 4.93 -8.01 -12.19
C SER A 112 5.91 -7.32 -11.25
N PHE A 113 5.40 -6.38 -10.45
CA PHE A 113 6.10 -5.75 -9.34
C PHE A 113 5.39 -6.12 -8.05
N ASP A 114 6.15 -6.68 -7.12
CA ASP A 114 5.64 -7.21 -5.87
C ASP A 114 5.95 -6.26 -4.71
N ALA A 115 5.18 -6.39 -3.63
CA ALA A 115 5.42 -5.66 -2.40
C ALA A 115 6.76 -6.11 -1.78
N PRO A 116 7.73 -5.21 -1.58
CA PRO A 116 9.02 -5.61 -1.02
C PRO A 116 8.99 -5.82 0.50
N PHE A 117 7.95 -5.31 1.15
CA PHE A 117 7.73 -5.43 2.58
C PHE A 117 6.23 -5.31 2.88
N ALA A 118 5.82 -5.80 4.05
CA ALA A 118 4.45 -5.67 4.49
C ALA A 118 4.06 -4.21 4.75
N GLY A 119 2.84 -3.83 4.39
CA GLY A 119 2.36 -2.46 4.57
C GLY A 119 0.97 -2.24 4.02
N THR A 120 0.57 -0.96 3.97
CA THR A 120 -0.68 -0.53 3.33
C THR A 120 -0.37 0.04 1.96
N VAL A 121 -1.15 -0.39 0.96
CA VAL A 121 -1.09 0.13 -0.41
C VAL A 121 -1.75 1.51 -0.44
N GLU A 122 -1.06 2.49 -1.01
CA GLU A 122 -1.63 3.78 -1.40
C GLU A 122 -1.52 3.93 -2.93
N VAL A 123 -2.66 4.06 -3.61
CA VAL A 123 -2.71 4.35 -5.05
C VAL A 123 -3.19 5.78 -5.25
N ARG A 124 -2.33 6.62 -5.84
CA ARG A 124 -2.66 8.00 -6.20
C ARG A 124 -2.63 8.18 -7.70
N THR A 125 -3.76 8.56 -8.28
CA THR A 125 -3.88 8.71 -9.74
C THR A 125 -3.70 10.18 -10.15
N TYR A 126 -2.77 10.40 -11.07
CA TYR A 126 -2.43 11.72 -11.60
C TYR A 126 -2.82 11.85 -13.07
N GLN A 127 -3.10 13.08 -13.49
CA GLN A 127 -3.26 13.45 -14.90
C GLN A 127 -2.36 14.65 -15.20
N PHE A 128 -1.92 14.75 -16.45
CA PHE A 128 -1.23 15.95 -16.95
C PHE A 128 -2.23 16.81 -17.72
N ILE A 129 -2.54 17.99 -17.18
CA ILE A 129 -3.60 18.88 -17.68
C ILE A 129 -2.99 20.26 -17.84
N ASP A 130 -3.02 20.79 -19.07
CA ASP A 130 -2.55 22.14 -19.39
C ASP A 130 -1.11 22.45 -18.90
N GLY A 131 -0.22 21.45 -18.96
CA GLY A 131 1.18 21.60 -18.51
C GLY A 131 1.41 21.32 -17.02
N GLU A 132 0.36 20.97 -16.26
CA GLU A 132 0.44 20.72 -14.82
C GLU A 132 0.11 19.28 -14.44
N VAL A 133 0.79 18.77 -13.41
CA VAL A 133 0.47 17.48 -12.79
C VAL A 133 -0.65 17.67 -11.77
N ARG A 134 -1.80 17.04 -11.99
CA ARG A 134 -2.98 17.13 -11.12
C ARG A 134 -3.31 15.79 -10.50
N LEU A 135 -3.52 15.79 -9.18
CA LEU A 135 -3.93 14.61 -8.41
C LEU A 135 -5.47 14.55 -8.35
N GLY A 136 -6.05 13.37 -8.58
CA GLY A 136 -7.48 13.12 -8.37
C GLY A 136 -8.41 13.82 -9.36
N SER A 137 -7.88 14.37 -10.46
CA SER A 137 -8.70 14.84 -11.59
C SER A 137 -9.34 13.65 -12.32
N ASN A 138 -10.46 13.90 -13.00
CA ASN A 138 -11.19 12.90 -13.77
C ASN A 138 -11.60 13.45 -15.14
N VAL A 139 -10.61 13.80 -15.97
CA VAL A 139 -10.83 14.18 -17.37
C VAL A 139 -10.66 12.92 -18.22
N PRO A 140 -11.74 12.24 -18.68
CA PRO A 140 -11.65 10.88 -19.21
C PRO A 140 -10.88 10.78 -20.53
N SER A 141 -10.78 11.88 -21.28
CA SER A 141 -10.01 11.96 -22.53
C SER A 141 -8.50 12.03 -22.32
N LEU A 142 -8.03 12.21 -21.08
CA LEU A 142 -6.62 12.31 -20.74
C LEU A 142 -6.14 11.06 -20.02
N ALA A 143 -4.87 10.73 -20.23
CA ALA A 143 -4.25 9.57 -19.61
C ALA A 143 -4.17 9.70 -18.08
N PHE A 144 -4.44 8.59 -17.40
CA PHE A 144 -4.29 8.44 -15.96
C PHE A 144 -2.97 7.76 -15.64
N TYR A 145 -2.21 8.30 -14.69
CA TYR A 145 -0.91 7.79 -14.28
C TYR A 145 -0.94 7.41 -12.80
N PRO A 146 -0.84 6.11 -12.45
CA PRO A 146 -0.90 5.67 -11.07
C PRO A 146 0.46 5.84 -10.39
N TYR A 147 0.47 6.35 -9.17
CA TYR A 147 1.58 6.23 -8.24
C TYR A 147 1.17 5.18 -7.20
N ILE A 148 1.83 4.03 -7.24
CA ILE A 148 1.57 2.91 -6.35
C ILE A 148 2.60 2.95 -5.24
N SER A 149 2.17 3.05 -3.99
CA SER A 149 3.09 3.07 -2.85
C SER A 149 2.75 2.01 -1.82
N ILE A 150 3.78 1.49 -1.15
CA ILE A 150 3.60 0.70 0.08
C ILE A 150 4.12 1.52 1.24
N VAL A 151 3.23 1.78 2.19
CA VAL A 151 3.54 2.45 3.44
C VAL A 151 3.73 1.38 4.52
N GLY A 152 4.99 1.14 4.87
CA GLY A 152 5.39 0.26 5.95
C GLY A 152 5.51 1.00 7.28
N ALA A 153 6.06 0.33 8.28
CA ALA A 153 6.25 0.91 9.61
C ALA A 153 7.28 2.06 9.63
N ASP A 154 8.38 1.92 8.88
CA ASP A 154 9.55 2.80 8.93
C ASP A 154 9.92 3.40 7.57
N ARG A 155 9.20 3.04 6.50
CA ARG A 155 9.54 3.42 5.14
C ARG A 155 8.34 3.41 4.19
N LYS A 156 8.46 4.19 3.12
CA LYS A 156 7.54 4.24 1.98
C LYS A 156 8.30 4.01 0.69
N ILE A 157 7.88 3.03 -0.09
CA ILE A 157 8.31 2.88 -1.49
C ILE A 157 7.20 3.39 -2.40
N THR A 158 7.56 4.08 -3.49
CA THR A 158 6.61 4.57 -4.50
C THR A 158 7.10 4.22 -5.89
N TYR A 159 6.28 3.50 -6.64
CA TYR A 159 6.44 3.14 -8.04
C TYR A 159 5.65 4.13 -8.91
N ARG A 160 6.27 4.55 -10.02
CA ARG A 160 5.69 5.47 -11.01
C ARG A 160 5.77 4.83 -12.39
N PRO A 161 4.89 3.87 -12.72
CA PRO A 161 4.85 3.27 -14.03
C PRO A 161 4.14 4.19 -15.05
N GLY A 162 3.89 3.66 -16.24
CA GLY A 162 3.11 4.32 -17.30
C GLY A 162 1.61 4.32 -17.05
N THR A 163 0.83 4.62 -18.09
CA THR A 163 -0.60 4.87 -18.01
C THR A 163 -1.41 3.67 -17.48
N LEU A 164 -2.40 3.96 -16.64
CA LEU A 164 -3.34 2.96 -16.11
C LEU A 164 -4.22 2.43 -17.24
N GLY A 165 -4.37 1.11 -17.30
CA GLY A 165 -5.23 0.40 -18.26
C GLY A 165 -4.62 0.18 -19.65
N SER A 166 -3.58 0.93 -20.04
CA SER A 166 -2.88 0.71 -21.32
C SER A 166 -1.45 0.18 -21.14
N VAL A 167 -0.73 0.64 -20.12
CA VAL A 167 0.64 0.17 -19.81
C VAL A 167 0.68 -0.59 -18.50
N THR A 168 -0.07 -0.09 -17.52
CA THR A 168 -0.09 -0.62 -16.15
C THR A 168 -1.47 -1.16 -15.82
N GLU A 169 -1.54 -2.38 -15.31
CA GLU A 169 -2.74 -2.91 -14.66
C GLU A 169 -2.45 -3.16 -13.18
N LEU A 170 -3.37 -2.69 -12.32
CA LEU A 170 -3.26 -2.81 -10.86
C LEU A 170 -3.81 -4.15 -10.40
N LEU A 171 -3.05 -4.82 -9.55
CA LEU A 171 -3.42 -6.11 -8.94
C LEU A 171 -3.81 -5.90 -7.48
N ALA A 172 -3.19 -4.93 -6.80
CA ALA A 172 -3.55 -4.51 -5.46
C ALA A 172 -4.52 -3.32 -5.47
N ARG A 173 -5.45 -3.29 -4.50
CA ARG A 173 -6.40 -2.20 -4.30
C ARG A 173 -5.83 -1.13 -3.37
N ASP A 174 -6.24 0.11 -3.57
CA ASP A 174 -5.94 1.20 -2.62
C ASP A 174 -6.46 0.87 -1.23
N GLY A 175 -5.66 1.17 -0.19
CA GLY A 175 -5.96 0.84 1.20
C GLY A 175 -5.80 -0.63 1.59
N ALA A 176 -5.46 -1.53 0.66
CA ALA A 176 -5.24 -2.93 0.97
C ALA A 176 -4.00 -3.12 1.86
N ARG A 177 -4.06 -4.07 2.79
CA ARG A 177 -2.88 -4.58 3.50
C ARG A 177 -2.24 -5.68 2.66
N VAL A 178 -0.92 -5.62 2.52
CA VAL A 178 -0.13 -6.60 1.78
C VAL A 178 1.03 -7.11 2.64
N ALA A 179 1.45 -8.34 2.38
CA ALA A 179 2.70 -8.93 2.84
C ALA A 179 3.80 -8.75 1.79
N ALA A 180 5.05 -9.05 2.16
CA ALA A 180 6.14 -9.11 1.19
C ALA A 180 5.88 -10.22 0.16
N GLY A 181 6.09 -9.94 -1.12
CA GLY A 181 5.83 -10.86 -2.24
C GLY A 181 4.43 -10.77 -2.83
N ASP A 182 3.51 -10.02 -2.23
CA ASP A 182 2.18 -9.81 -2.80
C ASP A 182 2.26 -8.93 -4.07
N ARG A 183 1.60 -9.35 -5.15
CA ARG A 183 1.62 -8.63 -6.42
C ARG A 183 0.90 -7.29 -6.32
N LEU A 184 1.54 -6.21 -6.78
CA LEU A 184 0.98 -4.86 -6.74
C LEU A 184 0.38 -4.44 -8.08
N PHE A 185 1.15 -4.62 -9.14
CA PHE A 185 0.77 -4.29 -10.51
C PHE A 185 1.65 -5.07 -11.48
N HIS A 186 1.24 -5.11 -12.74
CA HIS A 186 2.08 -5.61 -13.83
C HIS A 186 2.04 -4.70 -15.06
N LEU A 187 3.07 -4.82 -15.90
CA LEU A 187 3.19 -4.05 -17.13
C LEU A 187 2.62 -4.86 -18.31
N VAL A 188 1.46 -4.45 -18.81
CA VAL A 188 0.69 -5.18 -19.84
C VAL A 188 1.09 -4.82 -21.27
N ALA A 189 1.80 -3.72 -21.45
CA ALA A 189 2.30 -3.27 -22.75
C ALA A 189 3.59 -2.46 -22.57
N PRO A 190 4.41 -2.28 -23.62
CA PRO A 190 5.51 -1.34 -23.60
C PRO A 190 4.98 0.07 -23.31
N GLY A 191 5.64 0.79 -22.40
CA GLY A 191 5.25 2.16 -22.11
C GLY A 191 6.15 2.83 -21.10
N ARG A 192 6.38 4.13 -21.30
CA ARG A 192 7.24 4.92 -20.44
C ARG A 192 6.56 5.28 -19.13
N SER A 193 7.37 5.41 -18.09
CA SER A 193 6.97 5.96 -16.81
C SER A 193 6.29 7.32 -17.00
N SER A 194 5.31 7.62 -16.14
CA SER A 194 4.77 8.98 -15.93
C SER A 194 5.85 10.07 -15.78
N TRP A 195 7.05 9.71 -15.32
CA TRP A 195 8.20 10.61 -15.26
C TRP A 195 8.53 11.28 -16.60
N THR A 196 8.33 10.54 -17.69
CA THR A 196 8.57 11.01 -19.06
C THR A 196 7.61 12.12 -19.44
N THR A 197 6.34 11.97 -19.08
CA THR A 197 5.30 12.97 -19.32
C THR A 197 5.44 14.17 -18.38
N PHE A 198 5.76 13.94 -17.11
CA PHE A 198 5.64 14.97 -16.07
C PHE A 198 6.89 15.81 -15.87
N TYR A 199 8.08 15.27 -16.13
CA TYR A 199 9.33 15.89 -15.67
C TYR A 199 10.44 15.90 -16.72
N ASN A 200 10.63 14.80 -17.45
CA ASN A 200 11.72 14.69 -18.42
C ASN A 200 11.32 13.81 -19.59
N SER A 201 10.97 14.43 -20.72
CA SER A 201 10.54 13.75 -21.95
C SER A 201 11.59 12.80 -22.55
N SER A 202 12.85 12.90 -22.13
CA SER A 202 13.94 12.03 -22.58
C SER A 202 14.26 10.89 -21.60
N ALA A 203 13.51 10.74 -20.50
CA ALA A 203 13.74 9.67 -19.54
C ALA A 203 13.45 8.29 -20.17
N PRO A 204 14.41 7.36 -20.19
CA PRO A 204 14.24 6.07 -20.89
C PRO A 204 13.59 4.99 -20.00
N TYR A 205 12.98 5.37 -18.88
CA TYR A 205 12.54 4.43 -17.85
C TYR A 205 11.08 4.02 -18.03
N ASP A 206 10.79 2.75 -17.81
CA ASP A 206 9.44 2.20 -17.85
C ASP A 206 8.77 2.37 -16.47
N VAL A 207 9.56 2.28 -15.39
CA VAL A 207 9.14 2.59 -14.03
C VAL A 207 10.18 3.46 -13.33
N VAL A 208 9.74 4.48 -12.58
CA VAL A 208 10.59 5.25 -11.68
C VAL A 208 10.21 4.99 -10.23
N VAL A 209 11.18 4.58 -9.43
CA VAL A 209 11.00 4.16 -8.05
C VAL A 209 11.70 5.12 -7.10
N SER A 210 11.10 5.39 -5.95
CA SER A 210 11.73 6.09 -4.84
C SER A 210 11.43 5.38 -3.53
N LEU A 211 12.39 5.36 -2.61
CA LEU A 211 12.23 4.84 -1.26
C LEU A 211 12.58 5.92 -0.24
N GLN A 212 11.78 6.06 0.80
CA GLN A 212 11.97 7.07 1.85
C GLN A 212 11.74 6.46 3.23
N ALA A 213 12.50 6.92 4.23
CA ALA A 213 12.26 6.61 5.63
C ALA A 213 11.10 7.46 6.18
N ILE A 214 10.28 6.87 7.04
CA ILE A 214 9.17 7.52 7.76
C ILE A 214 9.55 7.61 9.25
N PRO A 215 9.30 8.74 9.95
CA PRO A 215 8.70 9.98 9.45
C PRO A 215 9.70 10.97 8.84
N SER A 216 11.00 10.65 8.85
CA SER A 216 12.06 11.62 8.50
C SER A 216 12.00 12.15 7.07
N GLY A 217 11.39 11.43 6.14
CA GLY A 217 11.36 11.75 4.72
C GLY A 217 12.72 11.62 4.01
N ARG A 218 13.74 11.10 4.71
CA ARG A 218 15.08 10.85 4.17
C ARG A 218 15.00 9.83 3.06
N ASP A 219 15.63 10.12 1.92
CA ASP A 219 15.73 9.14 0.84
C ASP A 219 16.57 7.93 1.27
N LEU A 220 16.13 6.77 0.85
CA LEU A 220 16.80 5.49 1.01
C LEU A 220 17.13 4.93 -0.37
N ASP A 221 18.03 3.96 -0.42
CA ASP A 221 18.33 3.25 -1.66
C ASP A 221 17.21 2.27 -2.00
N ALA A 222 16.55 2.46 -3.15
CA ALA A 222 15.47 1.60 -3.61
C ALA A 222 15.97 0.36 -4.35
N THR A 223 17.24 0.30 -4.79
CA THR A 223 17.74 -0.83 -5.58
C THR A 223 17.78 -2.13 -4.78
N ILE A 224 17.74 -2.06 -3.44
CA ILE A 224 17.69 -3.25 -2.56
C ILE A 224 16.38 -4.05 -2.69
N TYR A 225 15.38 -3.50 -3.39
CA TYR A 225 14.04 -4.05 -3.55
C TYR A 225 13.64 -4.30 -5.01
N LEU A 226 14.57 -4.18 -5.96
CA LEU A 226 14.32 -4.24 -7.40
C LEU A 226 15.20 -5.31 -8.06
#